data_AF-A0A9D3LZJ4-F1
#
_entry.id   AF-A0A9D3LZJ4-F1
#
_cell.length_a   1.000
_cell.length_b   1.000
_cell.length_c   1.000
_cell.angle_alpha   90.00
_cell.angle_beta   90.00
_cell.angle_gamma   90.00
#
_symmetry.space_group_name_H-M   'P 1'
#
loop_
_entity.id
_entity.type
_entity.pdbx_description
1 polymer ?
#
loop_
_entity_poly.entity_id
_entity_poly.type
_entity_poly.pdbx_seq_one_letter_code
_entity_poly.pdbx_strand_id
1 'polypeptide(L)'
;MYPSIVLFQPNLAQAVLKYRVQTVGGAKINAQMQGYKGLKFPWESAVTGTEVCPEDIYGKQEIHINGDVTMAFQHYFYLTQDLAMFKEGRGSEVIWGVAEYWVSRVTWSAEEQCYHIRGVMPPDEYYYSVDNSVYTNTVAKYSLLFAIELAILLQHPVPPEWQEVAEKIKIPFDPEANYHPEFDGYKKGGPVKQADAVLLGYPLGLPMSPEVRRNDLELYEAVTSPQGPAMTWGMFAVGWLELGDAGKAQKMLNKCFSNIQGPFQVWSEVSDGSGAVNFLTGMGGFLQAVLFGYTGFRVQKSCLTFAPLLPDDIRELHVSGVAYLGSKMDWVVRAEEVAVCEGGGSSAAPPAGRAEELGNHNSPDTRKICDLFS
;
A
#
# COMPACT_ATOMS: atom_id res chain seq x y z
N MET A 1 3.87 2.89 -7.10
CA MET A 1 5.15 2.54 -7.76
C MET A 1 5.90 1.43 -7.03
N TYR A 2 6.22 1.63 -5.76
CA TYR A 2 7.14 0.77 -5.01
C TYR A 2 6.81 -0.74 -5.05
N PRO A 3 5.55 -1.20 -4.89
CA PRO A 3 5.23 -2.63 -4.90
C PRO A 3 5.73 -3.36 -6.16
N SER A 4 5.57 -2.75 -7.33
CA SER A 4 6.09 -3.34 -8.58
C SER A 4 7.62 -3.32 -8.61
N ILE A 5 8.27 -2.24 -8.16
CA ILE A 5 9.73 -2.14 -8.18
C ILE A 5 10.35 -3.23 -7.30
N VAL A 6 9.85 -3.43 -6.09
CA VAL A 6 10.40 -4.44 -5.17
C VAL A 6 10.16 -5.86 -5.65
N LEU A 7 9.02 -6.11 -6.32
CA LEU A 7 8.69 -7.43 -6.84
C LEU A 7 9.58 -7.86 -8.02
N PHE A 8 10.06 -6.94 -8.87
CA PHE A 8 10.88 -7.30 -10.04
C PHE A 8 12.36 -6.91 -9.93
N GLN A 9 12.66 -5.88 -9.14
CA GLN A 9 13.97 -5.25 -9.06
C GLN A 9 14.30 -4.92 -7.59
N PRO A 10 14.46 -5.93 -6.72
CA PRO A 10 14.70 -5.73 -5.29
C PRO A 10 15.96 -4.87 -5.02
N ASN A 11 16.98 -4.95 -5.88
CA ASN A 11 18.17 -4.09 -5.78
C ASN A 11 17.86 -2.61 -5.98
N LEU A 12 17.00 -2.26 -6.95
CA LEU A 12 16.54 -0.88 -7.14
C LEU A 12 15.61 -0.43 -6.02
N ALA A 13 14.74 -1.33 -5.55
CA ALA A 13 13.89 -1.06 -4.39
C ALA A 13 14.71 -0.75 -3.14
N GLN A 14 15.80 -1.48 -2.90
CA GLN A 14 16.72 -1.21 -1.80
C GLN A 14 17.37 0.18 -1.93
N ALA A 15 17.70 0.64 -3.15
CA ALA A 15 18.23 1.98 -3.37
C ALA A 15 17.20 3.08 -3.01
N VAL A 16 15.92 2.88 -3.33
CA VAL A 16 14.82 3.79 -2.92
C VAL A 16 14.71 3.85 -1.40
N LEU A 17 14.84 2.73 -0.69
CA LEU A 17 14.83 2.71 0.77
C LEU A 17 16.07 3.37 1.38
N LYS A 18 17.25 3.16 0.80
CA LYS A 18 18.51 3.79 1.23
C LYS A 18 18.42 5.31 1.18
N TYR A 19 17.71 5.89 0.21
CA TYR A 19 17.43 7.32 0.19
C TYR A 19 16.68 7.78 1.46
N ARG A 20 15.67 7.03 1.92
CA ARG A 20 14.95 7.33 3.17
C ARG A 20 15.84 7.21 4.40
N VAL A 21 16.74 6.22 4.44
CA VAL A 21 17.77 6.11 5.49
C VAL A 21 18.71 7.33 5.48
N GLN A 22 19.14 7.78 4.31
CA GLN A 22 20.07 8.92 4.20
C GLN A 22 19.42 10.26 4.58
N THR A 23 18.09 10.35 4.54
CA THR A 23 17.31 11.56 4.81
C THR A 23 16.68 11.61 6.20
N VAL A 24 17.03 10.67 7.11
CA VAL A 24 16.54 10.65 8.50
C VAL A 24 16.81 11.94 9.27
N GLY A 25 17.90 12.65 8.95
CA GLY A 25 18.23 13.92 9.58
C GLY A 25 17.16 14.98 9.33
N GLY A 26 16.69 15.11 8.09
CA GLY A 26 15.60 16.01 7.73
C GLY A 26 14.27 15.59 8.34
N ALA A 27 13.96 14.30 8.34
CA ALA A 27 12.75 13.77 8.98
C ALA A 27 12.70 14.05 10.49
N LYS A 28 13.85 14.00 11.18
CA LYS A 28 13.97 14.37 12.59
C LYS A 28 13.71 15.86 12.82
N ILE A 29 14.26 16.73 11.97
CA ILE A 29 14.03 18.18 12.03
C ILE A 29 12.54 18.49 11.85
N ASN A 30 11.88 17.88 10.87
CA ASN A 30 10.46 18.07 10.60
C ASN A 30 9.59 17.70 11.81
N ALA A 31 9.87 16.57 12.48
CA ALA A 31 9.16 16.16 13.69
C ALA A 31 9.35 17.19 14.83
N GLN A 32 10.60 17.59 15.07
CA GLN A 32 10.96 18.56 16.12
C GLN A 32 10.31 19.93 15.91
N MET A 33 10.28 20.42 14.66
CA MET A 33 9.63 21.70 14.31
C MET A 33 8.14 21.72 14.64
N GLN A 34 7.49 20.55 14.66
CA GLN A 34 6.08 20.40 15.01
C GLN A 34 5.86 19.94 16.45
N GLY A 35 6.92 19.87 17.26
CA GLY A 35 6.86 19.47 18.68
C GLY A 35 6.71 17.96 18.93
N TYR A 36 6.91 17.13 17.90
CA TYR A 36 6.80 15.67 17.98
C TYR A 36 8.17 15.01 18.17
N LYS A 37 8.16 13.75 18.62
CA LYS A 37 9.35 12.91 18.71
C LYS A 37 9.53 12.08 17.43
N GLY A 38 10.59 11.29 17.38
CA GLY A 38 10.81 10.33 16.29
C GLY A 38 11.17 10.98 14.96
N LEU A 39 10.70 10.37 13.87
CA LEU A 39 10.95 10.77 12.50
C LEU A 39 9.64 11.05 11.78
N LYS A 40 9.51 12.27 11.26
CA LYS A 40 8.42 12.67 10.39
C LYS A 40 8.99 12.98 9.00
N PHE A 41 8.84 12.06 8.06
CA PHE A 41 9.21 12.31 6.67
C PHE A 41 8.41 13.49 6.10
N PRO A 42 9.03 14.27 5.21
CA PRO A 42 8.32 15.36 4.53
C PRO A 42 7.34 14.82 3.50
N TRP A 43 6.31 15.61 3.19
CA TRP A 43 5.39 15.32 2.09
C TRP A 43 6.12 15.36 0.75
N GLU A 44 6.83 16.45 0.48
CA GLU A 44 7.77 16.54 -0.64
C GLU A 44 9.20 16.53 -0.13
N SER A 45 10.02 15.64 -0.70
CA SER A 45 11.39 15.40 -0.24
C SER A 45 12.40 15.66 -1.36
N ALA A 46 13.49 16.34 -1.03
CA ALA A 46 14.63 16.56 -1.92
C ALA A 46 15.94 16.07 -1.29
N VAL A 47 17.04 16.79 -1.47
CA VAL A 47 18.40 16.35 -1.10
C VAL A 47 18.57 16.16 0.42
N THR A 48 18.01 17.05 1.23
CA THR A 48 18.23 17.11 2.69
C THR A 48 17.26 16.27 3.50
N GLY A 49 16.12 15.88 2.92
CA GLY A 49 15.01 15.25 3.64
C GLY A 49 14.16 16.19 4.50
N THR A 50 14.42 17.49 4.47
CA THR A 50 13.53 18.49 5.07
C THR A 50 12.34 18.73 4.15
N GLU A 51 11.24 19.24 4.71
CA GLU A 51 10.06 19.61 3.91
C GLU A 51 10.43 20.63 2.83
N VAL A 52 10.03 20.35 1.60
CA VAL A 52 10.16 21.27 0.46
C VAL A 52 8.83 21.53 -0.24
N CYS A 53 7.72 20.96 0.24
CA CYS A 53 6.40 21.24 -0.31
C CYS A 53 6.12 22.75 -0.20
N PRO A 54 5.77 23.41 -1.33
CA PRO A 54 5.50 24.85 -1.32
C PRO A 54 4.32 25.24 -0.42
N GLU A 55 3.38 24.32 -0.24
CA GLU A 55 2.18 24.52 0.55
C GLU A 55 2.31 23.83 1.91
N ASP A 56 2.53 24.66 2.93
CA ASP A 56 2.72 24.25 4.34
C ASP A 56 1.69 23.24 4.87
N ILE A 57 0.46 23.27 4.36
CA ILE A 57 -0.63 22.44 4.87
C ILE A 57 -0.39 20.94 4.64
N TYR A 58 0.07 20.54 3.45
CA TYR A 58 0.38 19.14 3.14
C TYR A 58 1.51 18.64 4.03
N GLY A 59 2.60 19.41 4.11
CA GLY A 59 3.73 19.09 4.98
C GLY A 59 3.37 19.05 6.48
N LYS A 60 2.30 19.71 6.92
CA LYS A 60 1.84 19.68 8.32
C LYS A 60 0.85 18.55 8.60
N GLN A 61 -0.09 18.30 7.68
CA GLN A 61 -1.27 17.50 7.97
C GLN A 61 -1.33 16.17 7.22
N GLU A 62 -0.67 16.04 6.07
CA GLU A 62 -0.67 14.81 5.25
C GLU A 62 0.41 13.84 5.72
N ILE A 63 0.21 13.32 6.94
CA ILE A 63 1.24 12.62 7.69
C ILE A 63 1.29 11.11 7.42
N HIS A 64 0.38 10.58 6.60
CA HIS A 64 0.33 9.16 6.26
C HIS A 64 1.59 8.68 5.50
N ILE A 65 2.34 9.60 4.87
CA ILE A 65 3.64 9.33 4.24
C ILE A 65 4.61 8.57 5.14
N ASN A 66 4.53 8.78 6.46
CA ASN A 66 5.35 8.04 7.43
C ASN A 66 5.01 6.55 7.44
N GLY A 67 3.71 6.23 7.39
CA GLY A 67 3.24 4.86 7.29
C GLY A 67 3.52 4.24 5.92
N ASP A 68 3.43 5.02 4.85
CA ASP A 68 3.75 4.56 3.49
C ASP A 68 5.23 4.19 3.34
N VAL A 69 6.13 4.98 3.94
CA VAL A 69 7.57 4.65 4.01
C VAL A 69 7.76 3.34 4.77
N THR A 70 7.14 3.18 5.93
CA THR A 70 7.23 1.95 6.73
C THR A 70 6.70 0.74 5.97
N MET A 71 5.57 0.86 5.26
CA MET A 71 5.01 -0.20 4.41
C MET A 71 5.97 -0.60 3.29
N ALA A 72 6.69 0.35 2.68
CA ALA A 72 7.70 0.04 1.67
C ALA A 72 8.84 -0.81 2.25
N PHE A 73 9.35 -0.48 3.44
CA PHE A 73 10.34 -1.31 4.13
C PHE A 73 9.78 -2.69 4.51
N GLN A 74 8.53 -2.77 4.96
CA GLN A 74 7.87 -4.03 5.28
C GLN A 74 7.74 -4.94 4.07
N HIS A 75 7.28 -4.42 2.92
CA HIS A 75 7.20 -5.19 1.67
C HIS A 75 8.58 -5.68 1.23
N TYR A 76 9.61 -4.85 1.34
CA TYR A 76 10.99 -5.26 1.06
C TYR A 76 11.43 -6.41 1.95
N PHE A 77 11.21 -6.30 3.26
CA PHE A 77 11.55 -7.35 4.19
C PHE A 77 10.81 -8.66 3.90
N TYR A 78 9.49 -8.61 3.70
CA TYR A 78 8.69 -9.81 3.44
C TYR A 78 9.03 -10.50 2.12
N LEU A 79 9.48 -9.76 1.10
CA LEU A 79 9.92 -10.33 -0.17
C LEU A 79 11.36 -10.85 -0.18
N THR A 80 12.25 -10.33 0.67
CA THR A 80 13.69 -10.59 0.58
C THR A 80 14.29 -11.26 1.81
N GLN A 81 13.67 -11.09 2.98
CA GLN A 81 14.21 -11.44 4.30
C GLN A 81 15.61 -10.84 4.56
N ASP A 82 15.98 -9.75 3.86
CA ASP A 82 17.27 -9.07 4.03
C ASP A 82 17.31 -8.26 5.33
N LEU A 83 17.66 -8.93 6.43
CA LEU A 83 17.89 -8.30 7.73
C LEU A 83 19.09 -7.35 7.72
N ALA A 84 20.02 -7.47 6.77
CA ALA A 84 21.19 -6.61 6.72
C ALA A 84 20.80 -5.17 6.31
N MET A 85 19.74 -5.01 5.51
CA MET A 85 19.15 -3.70 5.23
C MET A 85 18.71 -2.96 6.50
N PHE A 86 18.31 -3.69 7.55
CA PHE A 86 17.84 -3.10 8.80
C PHE A 86 18.94 -2.92 9.84
N LYS A 87 19.91 -3.86 9.92
CA LYS A 87 21.06 -3.80 10.83
C LYS A 87 22.15 -2.86 10.30
N GLU A 88 22.90 -3.29 9.29
CA GLU A 88 24.02 -2.53 8.73
C GLU A 88 23.52 -1.36 7.86
N GLY A 89 22.42 -1.58 7.13
CA GLY A 89 21.77 -0.56 6.30
C GLY A 89 21.00 0.49 7.10
N ARG A 90 20.93 0.37 8.43
CA ARG A 90 20.26 1.31 9.35
C ARG A 90 18.76 1.51 9.07
N GLY A 91 18.12 0.60 8.34
CA GLY A 91 16.68 0.61 8.12
C GLY A 91 15.87 0.56 9.43
N SER A 92 16.39 -0.09 10.47
CA SER A 92 15.76 -0.11 11.80
C SER A 92 15.57 1.28 12.41
N GLU A 93 16.49 2.23 12.16
CA GLU A 93 16.36 3.61 12.63
C GLU A 93 15.16 4.32 12.02
N VAL A 94 14.84 4.02 10.76
CA VAL A 94 13.65 4.54 10.07
C VAL A 94 12.39 4.01 10.73
N ILE A 95 12.30 2.68 10.90
CA ILE A 95 11.09 2.01 11.40
C ILE A 95 10.79 2.43 12.84
N TRP A 96 11.78 2.34 13.73
CA TRP A 96 11.60 2.73 15.14
C TRP A 96 11.43 4.23 15.28
N GLY A 97 12.11 5.04 14.46
CA GLY A 97 11.92 6.48 14.45
C GLY A 97 10.50 6.89 14.06
N VAL A 98 9.90 6.24 13.07
CA VAL A 98 8.49 6.46 12.69
C VAL A 98 7.53 5.95 13.77
N ALA A 99 7.83 4.82 14.43
CA ALA A 99 7.03 4.33 15.56
C ALA A 99 6.99 5.35 16.71
N GLU A 100 8.14 5.94 17.07
CA GLU A 100 8.23 7.01 18.06
C GLU A 100 7.46 8.27 17.65
N TYR A 101 7.43 8.58 16.35
CA TYR A 101 6.60 9.67 15.84
C TYR A 101 5.12 9.39 16.10
N TRP A 102 4.62 8.20 15.71
CA TRP A 102 3.22 7.83 15.92
C TRP A 102 2.80 7.85 17.38
N VAL A 103 3.61 7.28 18.28
CA VAL A 103 3.34 7.33 19.73
C VAL A 103 3.29 8.78 20.25
N SER A 104 4.17 9.66 19.76
CA SER A 104 4.13 11.07 20.15
C SER A 104 2.99 11.87 19.52
N ARG A 105 2.37 11.35 18.44
CA ARG A 105 1.37 12.04 17.64
C ARG A 105 -0.07 11.78 18.09
N VAL A 106 -0.32 10.62 18.70
CA VAL A 106 -1.64 10.20 19.17
C VAL A 106 -2.06 10.92 20.45
N THR A 107 -3.37 11.03 20.64
CA THR A 107 -4.00 11.56 21.87
C THR A 107 -4.99 10.54 22.41
N TRP A 108 -4.98 10.30 23.72
CA TRP A 108 -5.93 9.36 24.35
C TRP A 108 -7.31 9.99 24.51
N SER A 109 -8.35 9.31 24.05
CA SER A 109 -9.75 9.65 24.32
C SER A 109 -10.27 8.81 25.48
N ALA A 110 -10.49 9.43 26.64
CA ALA A 110 -11.07 8.74 27.79
C ALA A 110 -12.55 8.36 27.58
N GLU A 111 -13.26 9.06 26.71
CA GLU A 111 -14.66 8.75 26.38
C GLU A 111 -14.76 7.49 25.51
N GLU A 112 -13.95 7.41 24.45
CA GLU A 112 -13.99 6.28 23.51
C GLU A 112 -13.04 5.14 23.88
N GLN A 113 -12.20 5.32 24.90
CA GLN A 113 -11.18 4.35 25.35
C GLN A 113 -10.21 3.93 24.22
N CYS A 114 -9.84 4.88 23.37
CA CYS A 114 -8.99 4.66 22.21
C CYS A 114 -8.07 5.85 21.94
N TYR A 115 -7.03 5.64 21.14
CA TYR A 115 -6.14 6.71 20.67
C TYR A 115 -6.67 7.33 19.39
N HIS A 116 -6.59 8.66 19.33
CA HIS A 116 -6.99 9.48 18.20
C HIS A 116 -5.77 10.14 17.55
N ILE A 117 -5.79 10.24 16.22
CA ILE A 117 -4.90 11.13 15.46
C ILE A 117 -5.76 12.27 14.91
N ARG A 118 -5.51 13.49 15.38
CA ARG A 118 -6.36 14.66 15.11
C ARG A 118 -5.72 15.66 14.16
N GLY A 119 -6.53 16.42 13.42
CA GLY A 119 -6.05 17.51 12.56
C GLY A 119 -5.12 17.04 11.44
N VAL A 120 -5.54 16.02 10.70
CA VAL A 120 -4.80 15.46 9.56
C VAL A 120 -5.47 15.79 8.23
N MET A 121 -4.70 15.63 7.16
CA MET A 121 -5.17 15.54 5.80
C MET A 121 -5.04 14.07 5.41
N PRO A 122 -6.14 13.41 5.01
CA PRO A 122 -6.10 12.03 4.57
C PRO A 122 -5.65 12.00 3.09
N PRO A 123 -5.43 10.83 2.47
CA PRO A 123 -5.19 10.76 1.02
C PRO A 123 -6.21 11.52 0.18
N ASP A 124 -7.48 11.60 0.61
CA ASP A 124 -8.44 12.53 0.04
C ASP A 124 -8.16 13.99 0.48
N GLU A 125 -7.34 14.69 -0.31
CA GLU A 125 -6.96 16.08 -0.05
C GLU A 125 -8.10 17.11 -0.21
N TYR A 126 -9.33 16.72 -0.58
CA TYR A 126 -10.49 17.62 -0.46
C TYR A 126 -10.86 17.90 1.00
N TYR A 127 -10.41 17.06 1.93
CA TYR A 127 -10.59 17.26 3.36
C TYR A 127 -9.24 17.52 4.04
N TYR A 128 -9.25 18.39 5.05
CA TYR A 128 -8.08 18.69 5.86
C TYR A 128 -8.53 19.09 7.26
N SER A 129 -7.61 19.03 8.21
CA SER A 129 -7.87 19.26 9.63
C SER A 129 -8.98 18.36 10.18
N VAL A 130 -9.11 17.15 9.61
CA VAL A 130 -10.05 16.13 10.06
C VAL A 130 -9.42 15.25 11.13
N ASP A 131 -10.28 14.60 11.92
CA ASP A 131 -9.86 13.69 12.97
C ASP A 131 -10.04 12.23 12.53
N ASN A 132 -9.08 11.39 12.89
CA ASN A 132 -9.12 9.94 12.69
C ASN A 132 -9.36 9.53 11.24
N SER A 133 -8.55 10.03 10.31
CA SER A 133 -8.49 9.49 8.94
C SER A 133 -8.30 7.97 8.99
N VAL A 134 -9.21 7.22 8.35
CA VAL A 134 -9.19 5.76 8.39
C VAL A 134 -7.92 5.20 7.76
N TYR A 135 -7.46 5.78 6.64
CA TYR A 135 -6.19 5.42 6.05
C TYR A 135 -5.02 5.75 6.98
N THR A 136 -4.93 6.99 7.46
CA THR A 136 -3.81 7.45 8.30
C THR A 136 -3.68 6.63 9.57
N ASN A 137 -4.79 6.36 10.26
CA ASN A 137 -4.80 5.58 11.48
C ASN A 137 -4.44 4.10 11.21
N THR A 138 -4.87 3.54 10.08
CA THR A 138 -4.52 2.17 9.69
C THR A 138 -3.03 2.04 9.38
N VAL A 139 -2.44 2.96 8.62
CA VAL A 139 -0.99 2.92 8.34
C VAL A 139 -0.14 3.19 9.58
N ALA A 140 -0.63 4.01 10.51
CA ALA A 140 0.01 4.21 11.81
C ALA A 140 0.02 2.92 12.63
N LYS A 141 -1.13 2.23 12.71
CA LYS A 141 -1.25 0.92 13.35
C LYS A 141 -0.25 -0.09 12.77
N TYR A 142 -0.24 -0.24 11.45
CA TYR A 142 0.66 -1.20 10.79
C TYR A 142 2.14 -0.83 10.90
N SER A 143 2.46 0.46 10.97
CA SER A 143 3.82 0.90 11.26
C SER A 143 4.31 0.43 12.63
N LEU A 144 3.47 0.57 13.65
CA LEU A 144 3.78 0.14 15.01
C LEU A 144 3.91 -1.39 15.10
N LEU A 145 3.00 -2.14 14.47
CA LEU A 145 3.07 -3.59 14.44
C LEU A 145 4.35 -4.09 13.75
N PHE A 146 4.75 -3.47 12.64
CA PHE A 146 6.00 -3.82 11.97
C PHE A 146 7.24 -3.42 12.79
N ALA A 147 7.20 -2.30 13.51
CA ALA A 147 8.28 -1.89 14.41
C ALA A 147 8.50 -2.91 15.55
N ILE A 148 7.41 -3.43 16.12
CA ILE A 148 7.43 -4.49 17.14
C ILE A 148 8.02 -5.77 16.57
N GLU A 149 7.54 -6.19 15.39
CA GLU A 149 8.06 -7.37 14.70
C GLU A 149 9.58 -7.26 14.47
N LEU A 150 10.02 -6.14 13.90
CA LEU A 150 11.43 -5.91 13.60
C LEU A 150 12.26 -5.86 14.88
N ALA A 151 11.77 -5.24 15.96
CA ALA A 151 12.47 -5.21 17.23
C ALA A 151 12.69 -6.63 17.79
N ILE A 152 11.67 -7.49 17.74
CA ILE A 152 11.80 -8.90 18.15
C ILE A 152 12.85 -9.63 17.30
N LEU A 153 12.78 -9.50 15.97
CA LEU A 153 13.73 -10.14 15.05
C LEU A 153 15.18 -9.68 15.27
N LEU A 154 15.37 -8.41 15.63
CA LEU A 154 16.67 -7.82 15.92
C LEU A 154 17.11 -7.94 17.38
N GLN A 155 16.32 -8.60 18.23
CA GLN A 155 16.54 -8.72 19.68
C GLN A 155 16.68 -7.35 20.37
N HIS A 156 15.95 -6.36 19.87
CA HIS A 156 15.86 -5.02 20.44
C HIS A 156 14.66 -4.95 21.41
N PRO A 157 14.77 -4.19 22.52
CA PRO A 157 13.62 -3.97 23.41
C PRO A 157 12.42 -3.41 22.65
N VAL A 158 11.23 -3.90 22.98
CA VAL A 158 9.95 -3.40 22.45
C VAL A 158 9.34 -2.45 23.47
N PRO A 159 9.24 -1.14 23.18
CA PRO A 159 8.48 -0.20 24.01
C PRO A 159 7.01 -0.64 24.14
N PRO A 160 6.46 -0.77 25.37
CA PRO A 160 5.06 -1.15 25.58
C PRO A 160 4.05 -0.25 24.87
N GLU A 161 4.38 1.04 24.74
CA GLU A 161 3.55 2.05 24.09
C GLU A 161 3.29 1.72 22.62
N TRP A 162 4.23 1.05 21.93
CA TRP A 162 4.04 0.66 20.53
C TRP A 162 2.87 -0.32 20.39
N GLN A 163 2.83 -1.33 21.27
CA GLN A 163 1.75 -2.32 21.29
C GLN A 163 0.44 -1.66 21.73
N GLU A 164 0.48 -0.87 22.81
CA GLU A 164 -0.72 -0.23 23.35
C GLU A 164 -1.41 0.69 22.33
N VAL A 165 -0.64 1.52 21.64
CA VAL A 165 -1.18 2.42 20.60
C VAL A 165 -1.68 1.62 19.39
N ALA A 166 -0.95 0.59 18.94
CA ALA A 166 -1.38 -0.23 17.80
C ALA A 166 -2.71 -0.97 18.06
N GLU A 167 -2.91 -1.44 19.30
CA GLU A 167 -4.14 -2.13 19.70
C GLU A 167 -5.33 -1.19 19.87
N LYS A 168 -5.10 0.02 20.39
CA LYS A 168 -6.16 0.94 20.80
C LYS A 168 -6.34 2.14 19.89
N ILE A 169 -5.62 2.27 18.78
CA ILE A 169 -5.85 3.36 17.82
C ILE A 169 -7.21 3.18 17.11
N LYS A 170 -7.99 4.26 17.02
CA LYS A 170 -9.30 4.25 16.39
C LYS A 170 -9.17 3.99 14.90
N ILE A 171 -9.90 3.00 14.38
CA ILE A 171 -10.15 2.82 12.96
C ILE A 171 -11.64 3.08 12.73
N PRO A 172 -12.04 4.20 12.07
CA PRO A 172 -13.43 4.48 11.79
C PRO A 172 -14.15 3.32 11.10
N PHE A 173 -15.30 2.94 11.62
CA PHE A 173 -16.16 1.91 11.05
C PHE A 173 -17.61 2.22 11.43
N ASP A 174 -18.51 2.16 10.44
CA ASP A 174 -19.95 2.29 10.63
C ASP A 174 -20.58 0.89 10.64
N PRO A 175 -21.02 0.38 11.80
CA PRO A 175 -21.60 -0.95 11.92
C PRO A 175 -23.03 -1.05 11.39
N GLU A 176 -23.75 0.06 11.19
CA GLU A 176 -25.10 0.04 10.64
C GLU A 176 -25.07 -0.06 9.11
N ALA A 177 -24.16 0.67 8.49
CA ALA A 177 -23.98 0.68 7.04
C ALA A 177 -22.88 -0.28 6.54
N ASN A 178 -22.20 -0.99 7.44
CA ASN A 178 -21.13 -1.95 7.13
C ASN A 178 -20.07 -1.39 6.18
N TYR A 179 -19.51 -0.22 6.49
CA TYR A 179 -18.44 0.41 5.68
C TYR A 179 -17.50 1.25 6.56
N HIS A 180 -16.37 1.67 6.01
CA HIS A 180 -15.39 2.53 6.67
C HIS A 180 -15.58 4.00 6.25
N PRO A 181 -16.08 4.89 7.12
CA PRO A 181 -16.02 6.34 6.87
C PRO A 181 -14.57 6.82 6.74
N GLU A 182 -14.28 7.77 5.85
CA GLU A 182 -12.90 8.25 5.65
C GLU A 182 -12.28 8.89 6.88
N PHE A 183 -13.09 9.52 7.74
CA PHE A 183 -12.67 10.17 8.98
C PHE A 183 -13.88 10.38 9.90
N ASP A 184 -13.62 10.82 11.13
CA ASP A 184 -14.69 11.10 12.10
C ASP A 184 -15.59 12.23 11.61
N GLY A 185 -16.90 11.95 11.53
CA GLY A 185 -17.90 12.92 11.06
C GLY A 185 -18.05 13.01 9.54
N TYR A 186 -17.34 12.17 8.77
CA TYR A 186 -17.53 12.05 7.32
C TYR A 186 -19.01 11.88 6.97
N LYS A 187 -19.48 12.66 5.99
CA LYS A 187 -20.86 12.59 5.52
C LYS A 187 -20.91 11.69 4.29
N LYS A 188 -21.54 10.52 4.44
CA LYS A 188 -21.78 9.58 3.34
C LYS A 188 -22.36 10.32 2.12
N GLY A 189 -21.70 10.16 0.98
CA GLY A 189 -22.06 10.88 -0.26
C GLY A 189 -21.23 12.14 -0.52
N GLY A 190 -20.32 12.52 0.38
CA GLY A 190 -19.40 13.64 0.18
C GLY A 190 -18.44 13.39 -1.00
N PRO A 191 -18.04 14.43 -1.75
CA PRO A 191 -17.10 14.28 -2.86
C PRO A 191 -15.75 13.78 -2.36
N VAL A 192 -15.08 13.00 -3.18
CA VAL A 192 -13.75 12.45 -2.88
C VAL A 192 -12.78 12.77 -4.02
N LYS A 193 -11.59 13.28 -3.72
CA LYS A 193 -10.57 13.61 -4.74
C LYS A 193 -9.97 12.36 -5.37
N GLN A 194 -9.57 11.41 -4.54
CA GLN A 194 -8.78 10.23 -4.92
C GLN A 194 -8.97 9.07 -3.96
N ALA A 195 -8.40 7.91 -4.27
CA ALA A 195 -8.51 6.71 -3.44
C ALA A 195 -8.00 6.96 -2.01
N ASP A 196 -8.86 6.71 -1.01
CA ASP A 196 -8.56 6.82 0.42
C ASP A 196 -8.97 5.55 1.18
N ALA A 197 -10.22 5.46 1.63
CA ALA A 197 -10.74 4.29 2.34
C ALA A 197 -10.66 3.00 1.49
N VAL A 198 -10.71 3.12 0.16
CA VAL A 198 -10.55 1.97 -0.74
C VAL A 198 -9.14 1.37 -0.72
N LEU A 199 -8.14 2.11 -0.21
CA LEU A 199 -6.77 1.62 0.00
C LEU A 199 -6.64 0.66 1.18
N LEU A 200 -7.66 0.57 2.06
CA LEU A 200 -7.67 -0.34 3.21
C LEU A 200 -7.56 -1.81 2.78
N GLY A 201 -8.22 -2.20 1.68
CA GLY A 201 -8.11 -3.57 1.12
C GLY A 201 -6.75 -3.81 0.47
N TYR A 202 -6.48 -3.16 -0.65
CA TYR A 202 -5.14 -3.09 -1.25
C TYR A 202 -4.71 -1.62 -1.35
N PRO A 203 -3.48 -1.25 -0.95
CA PRO A 203 -2.37 -2.13 -0.61
C PRO A 203 -2.28 -2.56 0.86
N LEU A 204 -3.11 -2.03 1.77
CA LEU A 204 -2.88 -2.22 3.21
C LEU A 204 -3.21 -3.64 3.71
N GLY A 205 -4.19 -4.32 3.12
CA GLY A 205 -4.58 -5.67 3.55
C GLY A 205 -5.34 -5.68 4.87
N LEU A 206 -6.12 -4.63 5.18
CA LEU A 206 -7.00 -4.60 6.35
C LEU A 206 -8.03 -5.74 6.26
N PRO A 207 -8.04 -6.69 7.22
CA PRO A 207 -9.03 -7.76 7.22
C PRO A 207 -10.45 -7.19 7.36
N MET A 208 -11.31 -7.51 6.41
CA MET A 208 -12.72 -7.12 6.39
C MET A 208 -13.55 -8.17 5.67
N SER A 209 -14.86 -8.16 5.88
CA SER A 209 -15.76 -9.06 5.16
C SER A 209 -15.87 -8.64 3.68
N PRO A 210 -16.20 -9.57 2.76
CA PRO A 210 -16.49 -9.23 1.36
C PRO A 210 -17.63 -8.20 1.21
N GLU A 211 -18.60 -8.20 2.14
CA GLU A 211 -19.68 -7.21 2.18
C GLU A 211 -19.15 -5.81 2.49
N VAL A 212 -18.33 -5.67 3.54
CA VAL A 212 -17.72 -4.37 3.90
C VAL A 212 -16.83 -3.88 2.77
N ARG A 213 -16.00 -4.76 2.19
CA ARG A 213 -15.15 -4.41 1.05
C ARG A 213 -15.96 -3.93 -0.15
N ARG A 214 -17.09 -4.58 -0.44
CA ARG A 214 -18.01 -4.17 -1.50
C ARG A 214 -18.62 -2.81 -1.20
N ASN A 215 -19.10 -2.58 0.02
CA ASN A 215 -19.71 -1.31 0.41
C ASN A 215 -18.71 -0.15 0.32
N ASP A 216 -17.48 -0.33 0.78
CA ASP A 216 -16.41 0.67 0.62
C ASP A 216 -16.22 1.02 -0.87
N LEU A 217 -16.10 0.01 -1.74
CA LEU A 217 -15.91 0.25 -3.17
C LEU A 217 -17.12 0.93 -3.83
N GLU A 218 -18.36 0.47 -3.59
CA GLU A 218 -19.55 1.05 -4.23
C GLU A 218 -19.81 2.48 -3.78
N LEU A 219 -19.66 2.76 -2.48
CA LEU A 219 -19.93 4.08 -1.93
C LEU A 219 -18.90 5.11 -2.40
N TYR A 220 -17.61 4.76 -2.35
CA TYR A 220 -16.57 5.69 -2.75
C TYR A 220 -16.43 5.81 -4.27
N GLU A 221 -16.69 4.77 -5.06
CA GLU A 221 -16.65 4.87 -6.53
C GLU A 221 -17.68 5.89 -7.04
N ALA A 222 -18.85 5.95 -6.39
CA ALA A 222 -19.96 6.82 -6.80
C ALA A 222 -19.69 8.32 -6.57
N VAL A 223 -18.78 8.66 -5.66
CA VAL A 223 -18.47 10.05 -5.25
C VAL A 223 -17.05 10.49 -5.56
N THR A 224 -16.21 9.57 -6.02
CA THR A 224 -14.84 9.86 -6.46
C THR A 224 -14.87 10.72 -7.72
N SER A 225 -14.14 11.84 -7.67
CA SER A 225 -14.05 12.80 -8.77
C SER A 225 -13.59 12.13 -10.07
N PRO A 226 -14.32 12.29 -11.18
CA PRO A 226 -13.88 11.79 -12.49
C PRO A 226 -12.63 12.51 -13.00
N GLN A 227 -12.34 13.71 -12.47
CA GLN A 227 -11.12 14.48 -12.75
C GLN A 227 -10.03 14.26 -11.67
N GLY A 228 -10.22 13.28 -10.77
CA GLY A 228 -9.21 12.90 -9.78
C GLY A 228 -7.95 12.31 -10.43
N PRO A 229 -6.82 12.24 -9.69
CA PRO A 229 -5.56 11.75 -10.22
C PRO A 229 -5.59 10.28 -10.71
N ALA A 230 -4.82 10.01 -11.76
CA ALA A 230 -4.77 8.75 -12.52
C ALA A 230 -4.55 7.45 -11.71
N MET A 231 -4.00 7.56 -10.50
CA MET A 231 -3.73 6.39 -9.62
C MET A 231 -5.00 5.76 -9.03
N THR A 232 -6.07 6.55 -8.89
CA THR A 232 -7.28 6.19 -8.14
C THR A 232 -7.99 4.98 -8.74
N TRP A 233 -8.25 5.01 -10.04
CA TRP A 233 -9.03 3.97 -10.72
C TRP A 233 -8.30 2.62 -10.74
N GLY A 234 -6.96 2.62 -10.70
CA GLY A 234 -6.19 1.39 -10.54
C GLY A 234 -6.49 0.69 -9.21
N MET A 235 -6.67 1.44 -8.12
CA MET A 235 -6.94 0.87 -6.80
C MET A 235 -8.38 0.34 -6.70
N PHE A 236 -9.35 1.01 -7.31
CA PHE A 236 -10.71 0.46 -7.47
C PHE A 236 -10.70 -0.82 -8.32
N ALA A 237 -9.93 -0.86 -9.41
CA ALA A 237 -9.81 -2.05 -10.24
C ALA A 237 -9.29 -3.25 -9.43
N VAL A 238 -8.23 -3.06 -8.63
CA VAL A 238 -7.74 -4.10 -7.72
C VAL A 238 -8.83 -4.54 -6.74
N GLY A 239 -9.54 -3.59 -6.12
CA GLY A 239 -10.61 -3.89 -5.17
C GLY A 239 -11.75 -4.72 -5.78
N TRP A 240 -12.14 -4.43 -7.02
CA TRP A 240 -13.17 -5.22 -7.71
C TRP A 240 -12.68 -6.63 -8.06
N LEU A 241 -11.41 -6.77 -8.44
CA LEU A 241 -10.79 -8.09 -8.68
C LEU A 241 -10.71 -8.91 -7.38
N GLU A 242 -10.43 -8.28 -6.23
CA GLU A 242 -10.47 -8.96 -4.91
C GLU A 242 -11.85 -9.56 -4.59
N LEU A 243 -12.92 -8.97 -5.12
CA LEU A 243 -14.30 -9.43 -4.93
C LEU A 243 -14.80 -10.36 -6.04
N GLY A 244 -13.94 -10.76 -6.98
CA GLY A 244 -14.32 -11.61 -8.11
C GLY A 244 -15.12 -10.88 -9.19
N ASP A 245 -15.19 -9.55 -9.19
CA ASP A 245 -15.99 -8.75 -10.14
C ASP A 245 -15.13 -8.18 -11.28
N ALA A 246 -14.74 -9.06 -12.21
CA ALA A 246 -13.94 -8.69 -13.37
C ALA A 246 -14.61 -7.60 -14.24
N GLY A 247 -15.95 -7.60 -14.31
CA GLY A 247 -16.71 -6.63 -15.09
C GLY A 247 -16.60 -5.20 -14.56
N LYS A 248 -16.74 -5.01 -13.24
CA LYS A 248 -16.52 -3.69 -12.62
C LYS A 248 -15.04 -3.29 -12.65
N ALA A 249 -14.12 -4.25 -12.45
CA ALA A 249 -12.69 -3.99 -12.55
C ALA A 249 -12.29 -3.45 -13.93
N GLN A 250 -12.81 -4.07 -15.01
CA GLN A 250 -12.52 -3.65 -16.38
C GLN A 250 -12.99 -2.21 -16.66
N LYS A 251 -14.15 -1.79 -16.10
CA LYS A 251 -14.60 -0.40 -16.21
C LYS A 251 -13.60 0.57 -15.58
N MET A 252 -13.01 0.22 -14.45
CA MET A 252 -12.03 1.05 -13.77
C MET A 252 -10.70 1.10 -14.52
N LEU A 253 -10.24 -0.04 -15.07
CA LEU A 253 -9.06 -0.09 -15.92
C LEU A 253 -9.21 0.76 -17.19
N ASN A 254 -10.39 0.76 -17.81
CA ASN A 254 -10.70 1.63 -18.95
C ASN A 254 -10.54 3.12 -18.59
N LYS A 255 -10.87 3.51 -17.36
CA LYS A 255 -10.61 4.88 -16.88
C LYS A 255 -9.11 5.17 -16.77
N CYS A 256 -8.29 4.22 -16.28
CA CYS A 256 -6.83 4.39 -16.26
C CYS A 256 -6.24 4.67 -17.64
N PHE A 257 -6.71 3.98 -18.69
CA PHE A 257 -6.24 4.21 -20.06
C PHE A 257 -6.58 5.62 -20.59
N SER A 258 -7.59 6.28 -20.02
CA SER A 258 -7.98 7.66 -20.41
C SER A 258 -6.95 8.71 -19.99
N ASN A 259 -6.00 8.36 -19.12
CA ASN A 259 -4.88 9.22 -18.73
C ASN A 259 -3.69 9.16 -19.70
N ILE A 260 -3.76 8.35 -20.75
CA ILE A 260 -2.68 8.20 -21.73
C ILE A 260 -2.83 9.21 -22.86
N GLN A 261 -1.86 10.11 -23.00
CA GLN A 261 -1.86 11.21 -23.95
C GLN A 261 -0.96 10.91 -25.16
N GLY A 262 -1.54 11.03 -26.36
CA GLY A 262 -0.82 10.94 -27.62
C GLY A 262 0.08 12.15 -27.88
N PRO A 263 1.03 12.06 -28.83
CA PRO A 263 1.33 10.89 -29.64
C PRO A 263 2.26 9.88 -28.93
N PHE A 264 2.92 10.28 -27.84
CA PHE A 264 3.98 9.49 -27.18
C PHE A 264 3.48 8.56 -26.06
N GLN A 265 2.17 8.47 -25.86
CA GLN A 265 1.55 7.65 -24.82
C GLN A 265 2.04 8.04 -23.41
N VAL A 266 2.18 9.35 -23.18
CA VAL A 266 2.61 9.91 -21.89
C VAL A 266 1.42 9.93 -20.94
N TRP A 267 1.63 9.53 -19.68
CA TRP A 267 0.58 9.58 -18.67
C TRP A 267 0.45 11.00 -18.12
N SER A 268 -0.78 11.53 -18.11
CA SER A 268 -1.15 12.77 -17.41
C SER A 268 -1.85 12.47 -16.10
N GLU A 269 -1.71 13.37 -15.14
CA GLU A 269 -2.40 13.28 -13.85
C GLU A 269 -3.91 13.21 -14.00
N VAL A 270 -4.49 14.09 -14.83
CA VAL A 270 -5.92 14.14 -15.13
C VAL A 270 -6.17 13.63 -16.55
N SER A 271 -7.33 13.01 -16.79
CA SER A 271 -7.66 12.38 -18.08
C SER A 271 -7.76 13.37 -19.25
N ASP A 272 -8.02 14.64 -18.98
CA ASP A 272 -8.08 15.70 -19.99
C ASP A 272 -6.70 16.20 -20.44
N GLY A 273 -5.63 15.64 -19.89
CA GLY A 273 -4.24 16.01 -20.19
C GLY A 273 -3.67 17.11 -19.30
N SER A 274 -4.46 17.66 -18.37
CA SER A 274 -4.00 18.65 -17.39
C SER A 274 -3.27 18.02 -16.19
N GLY A 275 -2.76 18.89 -15.31
CA GLY A 275 -1.96 18.49 -14.14
C GLY A 275 -0.52 18.11 -14.51
N ALA A 276 0.08 17.24 -13.70
CA ALA A 276 1.43 16.74 -13.95
C ALA A 276 1.49 15.90 -15.24
N VAL A 277 2.48 16.19 -16.09
CA VAL A 277 2.83 15.38 -17.26
C VAL A 277 3.93 14.39 -16.90
N ASN A 278 3.98 13.25 -17.59
CA ASN A 278 4.84 12.12 -17.20
C ASN A 278 4.56 11.66 -15.77
N PHE A 279 3.28 11.49 -15.47
CA PHE A 279 2.77 11.21 -14.13
C PHE A 279 3.06 9.75 -13.75
N LEU A 280 4.26 9.53 -13.18
CA LEU A 280 4.75 8.21 -12.78
C LEU A 280 3.83 7.51 -11.77
N THR A 281 3.12 8.28 -10.94
CA THR A 281 2.19 7.73 -9.96
C THR A 281 0.99 7.08 -10.64
N GLY A 282 0.47 7.67 -11.72
CA GLY A 282 -0.57 7.08 -12.56
C GLY A 282 -0.11 5.78 -13.22
N MET A 283 1.08 5.80 -13.85
CA MET A 283 1.70 4.60 -14.43
C MET A 283 1.85 3.49 -13.38
N GLY A 284 2.31 3.84 -12.17
CA GLY A 284 2.47 2.91 -11.07
C GLY A 284 1.15 2.38 -10.51
N GLY A 285 0.08 3.16 -10.53
CA GLY A 285 -1.27 2.73 -10.14
C GLY A 285 -1.83 1.72 -11.13
N PHE A 286 -1.73 2.02 -12.43
CA PHE A 286 -2.12 1.10 -13.50
C PHE A 286 -1.33 -0.21 -13.49
N LEU A 287 -0.01 -0.13 -13.37
CA LEU A 287 0.84 -1.32 -13.31
C LEU A 287 0.49 -2.18 -12.10
N GLN A 288 0.13 -1.58 -10.97
CA GLN A 288 -0.35 -2.34 -9.81
C GLN A 288 -1.70 -3.02 -10.07
N ALA A 289 -2.62 -2.37 -10.77
CA ALA A 289 -3.90 -2.98 -11.15
C ALA A 289 -3.72 -4.20 -12.05
N VAL A 290 -2.84 -4.12 -13.04
CA VAL A 290 -2.53 -5.27 -13.92
C VAL A 290 -1.83 -6.37 -13.13
N LEU A 291 -0.81 -6.04 -12.35
CA LEU A 291 -0.01 -7.05 -11.66
C LEU A 291 -0.74 -7.61 -10.45
N PHE A 292 -0.99 -6.79 -9.43
CA PHE A 292 -1.57 -7.24 -8.15
C PHE A 292 -3.09 -7.43 -8.22
N GLY A 293 -3.76 -6.83 -9.21
CA GLY A 293 -5.15 -7.14 -9.50
C GLY A 293 -5.26 -8.50 -10.21
N TYR A 294 -4.78 -8.63 -11.45
CA TYR A 294 -5.02 -9.86 -12.24
C TYR A 294 -4.36 -11.10 -11.69
N THR A 295 -3.16 -11.00 -11.10
CA THR A 295 -2.53 -12.17 -10.45
C THR A 295 -3.06 -12.40 -9.03
N GLY A 296 -3.68 -11.39 -8.43
CA GLY A 296 -4.04 -11.39 -7.02
C GLY A 296 -2.84 -11.46 -6.07
N PHE A 297 -1.62 -11.12 -6.51
CA PHE A 297 -0.44 -11.17 -5.63
C PHE A 297 -0.66 -10.36 -4.35
N ARG A 298 -0.44 -10.96 -3.17
CA ARG A 298 -0.36 -10.24 -1.89
C ARG A 298 0.87 -10.71 -1.14
N VAL A 299 1.71 -9.75 -0.78
CA VAL A 299 2.90 -9.96 0.04
C VAL A 299 2.44 -10.07 1.49
N GLN A 300 2.66 -11.22 2.11
CA GLN A 300 2.38 -11.45 3.52
C GLN A 300 3.68 -11.76 4.27
N LYS A 301 3.64 -11.69 5.60
CA LYS A 301 4.79 -11.90 6.48
C LYS A 301 5.60 -13.17 6.17
N SER A 302 4.92 -14.27 5.85
CA SER A 302 5.54 -15.59 5.67
C SER A 302 5.32 -16.20 4.28
N CYS A 303 4.60 -15.51 3.38
CA CYS A 303 4.30 -16.06 2.06
C CYS A 303 3.96 -14.99 1.03
N LEU A 304 4.20 -15.30 -0.24
CA LEU A 304 3.57 -14.61 -1.36
C LEU A 304 2.30 -15.38 -1.72
N THR A 305 1.15 -14.74 -1.57
CA THR A 305 -0.16 -15.33 -1.94
C THR A 305 -0.62 -14.80 -3.28
N PHE A 306 -1.50 -15.54 -3.95
CA PHE A 306 -2.05 -15.17 -5.25
C PHE A 306 -3.49 -15.70 -5.40
N ALA A 307 -4.32 -14.94 -6.12
CA ALA A 307 -5.73 -15.22 -6.36
C ALA A 307 -6.10 -14.63 -7.72
N PRO A 308 -5.70 -15.29 -8.82
CA PRO A 308 -5.75 -14.68 -10.14
C PRO A 308 -7.20 -14.58 -10.63
N LEU A 309 -7.51 -13.44 -11.24
CA LEU A 309 -8.75 -13.22 -11.95
C LEU A 309 -8.44 -12.46 -13.23
N LEU A 310 -8.56 -13.16 -14.36
CA LEU A 310 -8.38 -12.57 -15.68
C LEU A 310 -9.72 -12.08 -16.22
N PRO A 311 -9.79 -10.90 -16.85
CA PRO A 311 -10.91 -10.51 -17.69
C PRO A 311 -11.17 -11.53 -18.82
N ASP A 312 -12.42 -11.63 -19.28
CA ASP A 312 -12.85 -12.63 -20.27
C ASP A 312 -12.11 -12.54 -21.63
N ASP A 313 -11.55 -11.38 -21.96
CA ASP A 313 -10.78 -11.14 -23.18
C ASP A 313 -9.29 -11.50 -23.05
N ILE A 314 -8.82 -11.85 -21.84
CA ILE A 314 -7.45 -12.28 -21.57
C ILE A 314 -7.40 -13.80 -21.38
N ARG A 315 -6.85 -14.51 -22.36
CA ARG A 315 -6.67 -15.97 -22.30
C ARG A 315 -5.51 -16.41 -21.41
N GLU A 316 -4.46 -15.60 -21.38
CA GLU A 316 -3.20 -15.95 -20.76
C GLU A 316 -2.43 -14.68 -20.36
N LEU A 317 -1.89 -14.65 -19.15
CA LEU A 317 -1.02 -13.58 -18.64
C LEU A 317 0.34 -14.18 -18.27
N HIS A 318 1.40 -13.65 -18.88
CA HIS A 318 2.79 -13.99 -18.55
C HIS A 318 3.38 -12.90 -17.66
N VAL A 319 3.91 -13.29 -16.50
CA VAL A 319 4.62 -12.39 -15.58
C VAL A 319 5.99 -12.95 -15.30
N SER A 320 7.01 -12.35 -15.90
CA SER A 320 8.39 -12.83 -15.79
C SER A 320 9.18 -12.06 -14.74
N GLY A 321 9.97 -12.78 -13.97
CA GLY A 321 10.97 -12.20 -13.07
C GLY A 321 10.47 -11.74 -11.72
N VAL A 322 9.41 -12.35 -11.19
CA VAL A 322 8.92 -12.14 -9.82
C VAL A 322 10.00 -12.61 -8.83
N ALA A 323 10.55 -11.70 -8.06
CA ALA A 323 11.56 -11.95 -7.04
C ALA A 323 10.90 -12.26 -5.68
N TYR A 324 11.28 -13.38 -5.07
CA TYR A 324 10.82 -13.79 -3.75
C TYR A 324 11.89 -14.67 -3.07
N LEU A 325 12.31 -14.30 -1.86
CA LEU A 325 13.30 -15.01 -1.03
C LEU A 325 14.60 -15.37 -1.77
N GLY A 326 15.06 -14.49 -2.67
CA GLY A 326 16.28 -14.69 -3.46
C GLY A 326 16.08 -15.47 -4.76
N SER A 327 14.95 -16.16 -4.94
CA SER A 327 14.56 -16.78 -6.20
C SER A 327 13.93 -15.76 -7.14
N LYS A 328 14.04 -16.03 -8.44
CA LYS A 328 13.34 -15.31 -9.50
C LYS A 328 12.40 -16.28 -10.20
N MET A 329 11.15 -15.90 -10.42
CA MET A 329 10.12 -16.80 -10.93
C MET A 329 9.39 -16.20 -12.13
N ASP A 330 9.08 -17.05 -13.10
CA ASP A 330 8.22 -16.74 -14.22
C ASP A 330 6.87 -17.43 -14.03
N TRP A 331 5.79 -16.70 -14.30
CA TRP A 331 4.42 -17.13 -14.06
C TRP A 331 3.64 -17.11 -15.36
N VAL A 332 2.85 -18.16 -15.58
CA VAL A 332 1.84 -18.20 -16.62
C VAL A 332 0.49 -18.44 -15.97
N VAL A 333 -0.41 -17.47 -16.09
CA VAL A 333 -1.75 -17.49 -15.52
C VAL A 333 -2.76 -17.70 -16.65
N ARG A 334 -3.60 -18.72 -16.50
CA ARG A 334 -4.76 -19.04 -17.35
C ARG A 334 -5.99 -19.18 -16.46
N ALA A 335 -7.17 -19.25 -17.07
CA ALA A 335 -8.44 -19.34 -16.33
C ALA A 335 -8.49 -20.49 -15.30
N GLU A 336 -7.96 -21.67 -15.64
CA GLU A 336 -8.03 -22.87 -14.80
C GLU A 336 -6.65 -23.33 -14.27
N GLU A 337 -5.57 -22.65 -14.67
CA GLU A 337 -4.21 -23.11 -14.42
C GLU A 337 -3.29 -21.94 -14.09
N VAL A 338 -2.42 -22.14 -13.10
CA VAL A 338 -1.26 -21.28 -12.86
C VAL A 338 -0.01 -22.15 -12.87
N ALA A 339 0.93 -21.82 -13.74
CA ALA A 339 2.23 -22.46 -13.82
C ALA A 339 3.31 -21.48 -13.31
N VAL A 340 4.22 -21.98 -12.48
CA VAL A 340 5.36 -21.22 -11.94
C VAL A 340 6.65 -21.97 -12.28
N CYS A 341 7.63 -21.24 -12.81
CA CYS A 341 8.94 -21.78 -13.14
C CYS A 341 10.04 -20.93 -12.50
N GLU A 342 11.13 -21.55 -12.06
CA GLU A 342 12.32 -20.83 -11.62
C GLU A 342 13.03 -20.18 -12.82
N GLY A 343 13.23 -18.88 -12.75
CA GLY A 343 13.80 -18.04 -13.79
C GLY A 343 15.32 -18.16 -13.83
N GLY A 344 15.84 -18.93 -14.79
CA GLY A 344 17.28 -19.20 -14.93
C GLY A 344 17.67 -20.04 -16.14
N GLY A 345 17.24 -19.65 -17.35
CA GLY A 345 17.86 -20.07 -18.62
C GLY A 345 17.47 -21.45 -19.18
N SER A 346 16.42 -21.49 -20.00
CA SER A 346 16.26 -22.30 -21.23
C SER A 346 14.82 -22.18 -21.72
N SER A 347 14.63 -21.97 -23.02
CA SER A 347 13.33 -21.91 -23.71
C SER A 347 12.65 -23.27 -23.87
N ALA A 348 12.80 -24.17 -22.89
CA ALA A 348 12.08 -25.43 -22.84
C ALA A 348 11.12 -25.38 -21.66
N ALA A 349 9.81 -25.52 -21.91
CA ALA A 349 8.81 -25.66 -20.87
C ALA A 349 9.20 -26.81 -19.92
N PRO A 350 9.52 -26.54 -18.64
CA PRO A 350 9.79 -27.57 -17.65
C PRO A 350 8.48 -28.05 -17.01
N PRO A 351 8.49 -29.19 -16.30
CA PRO A 351 7.27 -29.82 -15.77
C PRO A 351 6.61 -28.91 -14.72
N ALA A 352 5.28 -28.86 -14.74
CA ALA A 352 4.46 -28.06 -13.84
C ALA A 352 4.80 -28.36 -12.36
N GLY A 353 5.46 -27.43 -11.68
CA GLY A 353 5.47 -27.38 -10.23
C GLY A 353 4.06 -27.03 -9.77
N ARG A 354 3.41 -27.95 -9.05
CA ARG A 354 2.04 -27.75 -8.57
C ARG A 354 2.11 -26.78 -7.38
N ALA A 355 1.61 -25.55 -7.55
CA ALA A 355 1.30 -24.71 -6.41
C ALA A 355 0.24 -25.44 -5.57
N GLU A 356 0.49 -25.64 -4.28
CA GLU A 356 -0.45 -26.34 -3.40
C GLU A 356 -1.66 -25.45 -3.08
N GLU A 357 -2.85 -26.01 -3.30
CA GLU A 357 -4.12 -25.49 -2.78
C GLU A 357 -4.19 -25.83 -1.28
N LEU A 358 -4.17 -24.80 -0.43
CA LEU A 358 -4.51 -24.95 0.99
C LEU A 358 -5.74 -24.09 1.28
N GLY A 359 -6.90 -24.74 1.29
CA GLY A 359 -8.17 -24.09 1.64
C GLY A 359 -8.29 -23.81 3.14
N ASN A 360 -8.51 -22.53 3.49
CA ASN A 360 -9.33 -21.96 4.60
C ASN A 360 -8.82 -20.55 4.96
N HIS A 361 -9.61 -19.54 5.36
CA HIS A 361 -11.04 -19.27 5.49
C HIS A 361 -11.21 -17.82 4.98
N ASN A 362 -11.96 -17.59 3.89
CA ASN A 362 -12.59 -16.33 3.45
C ASN A 362 -12.68 -16.16 1.91
N SER A 363 -12.00 -16.99 1.12
CA SER A 363 -12.29 -17.14 -0.32
C SER A 363 -11.74 -18.51 -0.80
N PRO A 364 -12.54 -19.34 -1.49
CA PRO A 364 -12.12 -20.67 -1.92
C PRO A 364 -10.94 -20.70 -2.93
N ASP A 365 -10.54 -19.56 -3.51
CA ASP A 365 -9.58 -19.50 -4.62
C ASP A 365 -8.19 -18.92 -4.29
N THR A 366 -7.88 -18.66 -3.02
CA THR A 366 -6.58 -18.08 -2.63
C THR A 366 -5.50 -19.16 -2.46
N ARG A 367 -4.41 -19.04 -3.22
CA ARG A 367 -3.25 -19.95 -3.20
C ARG A 367 -2.02 -19.28 -2.58
N LYS A 368 -1.08 -20.08 -2.05
CA LYS A 368 0.11 -19.58 -1.33
C LYS A 368 1.39 -20.20 -1.88
N ILE A 369 2.48 -19.42 -1.83
CA ILE A 369 3.85 -19.93 -1.94
C ILE A 369 4.51 -19.77 -0.57
N CYS A 370 4.71 -20.90 0.10
CA CYS A 370 5.54 -21.05 1.27
C CYS A 370 6.72 -21.93 0.84
N ASP A 371 7.94 -21.41 0.84
CA ASP A 371 9.19 -22.17 0.67
C ASP A 371 9.17 -23.27 -0.41
N LEU A 372 9.11 -22.88 -1.69
CA LEU A 372 9.22 -23.83 -2.82
C LEU A 372 10.63 -24.43 -2.99
N PHE A 373 11.64 -23.87 -2.31
CA PHE A 373 13.05 -24.24 -2.46
C PHE A 373 13.74 -24.25 -1.08
N SER A 374 13.44 -25.26 -0.27
CA SER A 374 14.21 -25.61 0.94
C SER A 374 15.32 -26.61 0.63
#